data_AF-A0A536YDV4-F1
#
_entry.id   AF-A0A536YDV4-F1
#
_cell.length_a   1.000
_cell.length_b   1.000
_cell.length_c   1.000
_cell.angle_alpha   90.00
_cell.angle_beta   90.00
_cell.angle_gamma   90.00
#
_symmetry.space_group_name_H-M   'P 1'
#
loop_
_entity.id
_entity.type
_entity.pdbx_description
1 polymer ?
#
loop_
_entity_poly.entity_id
_entity_poly.type
_entity_poly.pdbx_seq_one_letter_code
_entity_poly.pdbx_strand_id
1 'polypeptide(L)' 'RIVRVHASSGTTGKPTVVGYTKEDIDTWSAVMARSLRAAGGKSTDIVHVAYGYGLFTGGLGAHYGAE' A
#
# COMPACT_ATOMS: atom_id res chain seq x y z
N ARG A 1 4.42 1.39 -18.26
CA ARG A 1 3.13 0.64 -18.34
C ARG A 1 2.50 0.63 -16.95
N ILE A 2 1.20 0.91 -16.84
CA ILE A 2 0.47 0.80 -15.58
C ILE A 2 0.20 -0.67 -15.28
N VAL A 3 0.52 -1.10 -14.07
CA VAL A 3 0.34 -2.49 -13.59
C VAL A 3 -0.65 -2.58 -12.43
N ARG A 4 -1.06 -1.44 -11.84
CA ARG A 4 -2.08 -1.39 -10.78
C ARG A 4 -2.87 -0.10 -10.80
N VAL A 5 -4.11 -0.19 -10.32
CA VAL A 5 -5.00 0.94 -10.08
C VAL A 5 -5.54 0.85 -8.65
N HIS A 6 -5.59 1.99 -7.98
CA HIS A 6 -6.29 2.16 -6.70
C HIS A 6 -7.30 3.30 -6.79
N ALA A 7 -8.24 3.32 -5.86
CA ALA A 7 -9.22 4.38 -5.78
C ALA A 7 -9.54 4.77 -4.33
N SER A 8 -9.87 6.04 -4.13
CA SER A 8 -10.50 6.55 -2.91
C SER A 8 -11.92 7.05 -3.20
N SER A 9 -12.74 7.24 -2.17
CA SER A 9 -14.16 7.61 -2.31
C SER A 9 -14.39 8.93 -3.06
N GLY A 10 -13.41 9.83 -3.08
CA GLY A 10 -13.59 11.19 -3.61
C GLY A 10 -14.59 12.01 -2.78
N THR A 11 -14.64 13.33 -2.99
CA THR A 11 -15.58 14.23 -2.28
C THR A 11 -16.86 14.52 -3.07
N THR A 12 -16.92 14.09 -4.33
CA THR A 12 -17.99 14.43 -5.29
C THR A 12 -18.80 13.22 -5.76
N GLY A 13 -18.66 12.06 -5.09
CA GLY A 13 -19.31 10.81 -5.46
C GLY A 13 -18.66 10.06 -6.64
N LYS A 14 -17.72 10.68 -7.35
CA LYS A 14 -16.83 9.99 -8.29
C LYS A 14 -15.53 9.61 -7.59
N PRO A 15 -15.13 8.34 -7.59
CA PRO A 15 -13.87 7.91 -7.00
C PRO A 15 -12.68 8.61 -7.67
N THR A 16 -11.70 9.01 -6.87
CA THR A 16 -10.40 9.44 -7.40
C THR A 16 -9.59 8.20 -7.72
N VAL A 17 -9.14 8.07 -8.96
CA VAL A 17 -8.42 6.90 -9.46
C VAL A 17 -6.96 7.24 -9.69
N VAL A 18 -6.06 6.38 -9.21
CA VAL A 18 -4.60 6.51 -9.38
C VAL A 18 -4.02 5.25 -9.99
N GLY A 19 -2.99 5.40 -10.82
CA GLY A 19 -2.30 4.29 -11.48
C GLY A 19 -0.83 4.21 -11.08
N TYR A 20 -0.31 2.98 -11.03
CA TYR A 20 1.08 2.70 -10.64
C TYR A 20 1.78 1.89 -11.72
N THR A 21 2.98 2.31 -12.10
CA THR A 21 3.93 1.47 -12.83
C THR A 21 4.52 0.40 -11.91
N LYS A 22 5.32 -0.53 -12.47
CA LYS A 22 6.01 -1.52 -11.65
C LYS A 22 6.99 -0.87 -10.66
N GLU A 23 7.77 0.12 -11.12
CA GLU A 23 8.72 0.85 -10.30
C GLU A 23 8.03 1.62 -9.16
N ASP A 24 6.84 2.15 -9.40
CA ASP A 24 6.05 2.80 -8.35
C ASP A 24 5.63 1.81 -7.25
N ILE A 25 5.28 0.57 -7.62
CA ILE A 25 4.96 -0.49 -6.66
C ILE A 25 6.19 -0.90 -5.85
N ASP A 26 7.33 -1.07 -6.52
CA ASP A 26 8.59 -1.43 -5.85
C ASP A 26 9.01 -0.32 -4.86
N THR A 27 8.86 0.95 -5.28
CA THR A 27 9.08 2.12 -4.42
C THR A 27 8.13 2.13 -3.23
N TRP A 28 6.83 1.86 -3.47
CA TRP A 28 5.81 1.84 -2.43
C TRP A 28 6.09 0.76 -1.37
N SER A 29 6.44 -0.45 -1.79
CA SER A 29 6.86 -1.54 -0.89
C SER A 29 8.05 -1.09 -0.01
N ALA A 30 9.09 -0.51 -0.62
CA ALA A 30 10.28 -0.08 0.09
C ALA A 30 10.01 1.02 1.14
N VAL A 31 9.17 2.00 0.83
CA VAL A 31 8.83 3.06 1.80
C VAL A 31 7.90 2.56 2.90
N MET A 32 7.02 1.59 2.62
CA MET A 32 6.19 0.96 3.64
C MET A 32 7.01 0.07 4.58
N ALA A 33 7.94 -0.74 4.06
CA ALA A 33 8.89 -1.50 4.87
C ALA A 33 9.74 -0.59 5.77
N ARG A 34 10.22 0.54 5.22
CA ARG A 34 10.94 1.56 6.00
C ARG A 34 10.08 2.15 7.11
N SER A 35 8.81 2.40 6.84
CA SER A 35 7.86 2.93 7.84
C SER A 35 7.60 1.93 8.96
N LEU A 36 7.40 0.64 8.64
CA LEU A 36 7.26 -0.43 9.64
C LEU A 36 8.52 -0.56 10.49
N ARG A 37 9.71 -0.51 9.88
CA ARG A 37 10.98 -0.53 10.59
C ARG A 37 11.16 0.68 11.50
N ALA A 38 10.79 1.87 11.04
CA ALA A 38 10.83 3.09 11.84
C ALA A 38 9.86 3.04 13.03
N ALA A 39 8.74 2.33 12.90
CA ALA A 39 7.80 2.07 13.98
C ALA A 39 8.25 0.96 14.95
N GLY A 40 9.44 0.38 14.75
CA GLY A 40 10.02 -0.66 15.62
C GLY A 40 9.83 -2.09 15.14
N GLY A 41 9.16 -2.29 14.00
CA GLY A 41 8.97 -3.61 13.40
C GLY A 41 10.28 -4.26 12.96
N LYS A 42 10.36 -5.58 13.13
CA LYS A 42 11.50 -6.43 12.78
C LYS A 42 11.05 -7.51 11.79
N SER A 43 12.01 -8.07 11.06
CA SER A 43 11.76 -9.18 10.14
C SER A 43 11.31 -10.48 10.82
N THR A 44 11.36 -10.54 12.15
CA THR A 44 10.88 -11.67 12.96
C THR A 44 9.44 -11.50 13.44
N ASP A 45 8.86 -10.31 13.23
CA ASP A 45 7.54 -9.99 13.77
C ASP A 45 6.45 -10.50 12.83
N ILE A 46 5.31 -10.90 13.41
CA ILE A 46 4.11 -11.24 12.65
C ILE A 46 3.26 -9.98 12.52
N VAL A 47 3.01 -9.53 11.29
CA VAL A 47 2.23 -8.32 11.01
C VAL A 47 0.78 -8.69 10.68
N HIS A 48 -0.16 -8.25 11.53
CA HIS A 48 -1.59 -8.36 11.23
C HIS A 48 -2.08 -7.12 10.46
N VAL A 49 -2.28 -7.28 9.15
CA VAL A 49 -2.79 -6.20 8.30
C VAL A 49 -4.31 -6.13 8.39
N ALA A 50 -4.82 -5.24 9.25
CA ALA A 50 -6.25 -5.00 9.43
C ALA A 50 -6.83 -3.89 8.53
N TYR A 51 -6.02 -3.32 7.62
CA TYR A 51 -6.51 -2.39 6.61
C TYR A 51 -7.31 -3.11 5.52
N GLY A 52 -8.33 -2.45 4.99
CA GLY A 52 -9.15 -3.00 3.91
C GLY A 52 -8.32 -3.30 2.65
N TYR A 53 -8.51 -4.50 2.12
CA TYR A 53 -7.95 -4.93 0.83
C TYR A 53 -8.94 -4.64 -0.31
N GLY A 54 -8.43 -4.20 -1.44
CA GLY A 54 -9.24 -3.87 -2.62
C GLY A 54 -8.73 -2.59 -3.29
N LEU A 55 -9.66 -1.74 -3.74
CA LEU A 55 -9.31 -0.47 -4.36
C LEU A 55 -8.66 0.51 -3.38
N PHE A 56 -8.94 0.40 -2.08
CA PHE A 56 -8.25 1.18 -1.06
C PHE A 56 -6.78 0.79 -0.97
N THR A 57 -5.89 1.78 -0.85
CA THR A 57 -4.43 1.57 -0.86
C THR A 57 -3.91 0.91 0.41
N GLY A 58 -4.59 1.06 1.55
CA GLY A 58 -4.07 0.66 2.86
C GLY A 58 -3.68 -0.82 2.97
N GLY A 59 -4.59 -1.74 2.60
CA GLY A 59 -4.35 -3.18 2.72
C GLY A 59 -3.13 -3.64 1.95
N LEU A 60 -3.12 -3.41 0.63
CA LEU A 60 -2.01 -3.83 -0.24
C LEU A 60 -0.71 -3.08 0.06
N GLY A 61 -0.76 -1.79 0.43
CA GLY A 61 0.44 -1.04 0.80
C GLY A 61 1.13 -1.59 2.05
N ALA A 62 0.36 -1.86 3.11
CA ALA A 62 0.91 -2.43 4.33
C ALA A 62 1.38 -3.88 4.11
N HIS A 63 0.67 -4.65 3.29
CA HIS A 63 1.08 -6.01 2.90
C HIS A 63 2.46 -6.01 2.24
N TYR A 64 2.66 -5.21 1.18
CA TYR A 64 3.92 -5.19 0.44
C TYR A 64 5.11 -4.66 1.25
N GLY A 65 4.87 -3.88 2.30
CA GLY A 65 5.93 -3.47 3.20
C GLY A 65 6.28 -4.50 4.27
N ALA A 66 5.37 -5.44 4.54
CA ALA A 66 5.51 -6.44 5.58
C ALA A 66 6.01 -7.81 5.06
N GLU A 67 5.86 -8.10 3.76
CA GLU A 67 6.36 -9.33 3.11
C GLU A 67 7.80 -9.20 2.56
#